data_AF-A0A820LJH2-F1
#
_entry.id   AF-A0A820LJH2-F1
#
_cell.length_a   1.000
_cell.length_b   1.000
_cell.length_c   1.000
_cell.angle_alpha   90.00
_cell.angle_beta   90.00
_cell.angle_gamma   90.00
#
_symmetry.space_group_name_H-M   'P 1'
#
loop_
_entity.id
_entity.type
_entity.pdbx_description
1 polymer ?
#
loop_
_entity_poly.entity_id
_entity_poly.type
_entity_poly.pdbx_seq_one_letter_code
_entity_poly.pdbx_strand_id
1 'polypeptide(L)'
;QSGVRLKSDLKSCEPVKEFLLLTRLISIRAIDFNRDSNIEARPPIVPDRQTTILDSAFDYRQNIVYFYSARNRMIYSSTMNGEKSVPITTSKVFPLVTAMAYDWYSKLLYMT
;
A
#
# COMPACT_ATOMS: atom_id res chain seq x y z
N GLN A 1 -16.56 11.60 5.38
CA GLN A 1 -15.89 10.78 4.36
C GLN A 1 -14.38 10.93 4.59
N SER A 2 -13.64 9.83 4.77
CA SER A 2 -12.18 9.86 4.96
C SER A 2 -11.48 9.94 3.60
N GLY A 3 -10.28 10.50 3.53
CA GLY A 3 -9.43 10.45 2.33
C GLY A 3 -9.71 11.48 1.24
N VAL A 4 -10.57 12.47 1.51
CA VAL A 4 -10.83 13.61 0.61
C VAL A 4 -10.80 14.94 1.35
N ARG A 5 -10.41 16.02 0.65
CA ARG A 5 -10.36 17.39 1.15
C ARG A 5 -11.35 18.25 0.35
N LEU A 6 -12.06 19.14 1.04
CA LEU A 6 -12.96 20.10 0.42
C LEU A 6 -12.12 21.16 -0.31
N LYS A 7 -12.47 21.45 -1.56
CA LYS A 7 -11.82 22.52 -2.33
C LYS A 7 -12.31 23.89 -1.91
N SER A 8 -11.63 24.93 -2.37
CA SER A 8 -11.98 26.34 -2.12
C SER A 8 -13.36 26.75 -2.66
N ASP A 9 -13.93 25.98 -3.58
CA ASP A 9 -15.30 26.19 -4.09
C ASP A 9 -16.40 25.79 -3.09
N LEU A 10 -16.02 25.16 -1.97
CA LEU A 10 -16.90 24.66 -0.91
C LEU A 10 -17.98 23.67 -1.40
N LYS A 11 -17.79 23.07 -2.57
CA LYS A 11 -18.76 22.18 -3.21
C LYS A 11 -18.13 20.89 -3.71
N SER A 12 -16.89 20.93 -4.17
CA SER A 12 -16.19 19.76 -4.68
C SER A 12 -15.09 19.31 -3.73
N CYS A 13 -14.78 18.02 -3.79
CA CYS A 13 -13.72 17.41 -3.00
C CYS A 13 -12.59 16.92 -3.91
N GLU A 14 -11.38 16.85 -3.38
CA GLU A 14 -10.23 16.21 -4.01
C GLU A 14 -9.63 15.12 -3.12
N PRO A 15 -9.05 14.06 -3.70
CA PRO A 15 -8.40 13.02 -2.91
C PRO A 15 -7.16 13.56 -2.21
N VAL A 16 -6.90 13.04 -1.00
CA VAL A 16 -5.63 13.29 -0.30
C VAL A 16 -4.48 12.70 -1.12
N LYS A 17 -3.51 13.56 -1.48
CA LYS A 17 -2.36 13.20 -2.32
C LYS A 17 -1.10 12.84 -1.53
N GLU A 18 -1.00 13.33 -0.31
CA GLU A 18 0.17 13.16 0.57
C GLU A 18 -0.27 12.36 1.79
N PHE A 19 0.41 11.27 2.04
CA PHE A 19 0.11 10.38 3.15
C PHE A 19 1.34 9.58 3.54
N LEU A 20 1.35 9.12 4.78
CA LEU A 20 2.31 8.13 5.26
C LEU A 20 1.76 6.73 4.97
N LEU A 21 2.50 5.93 4.19
CA LEU A 21 2.21 4.51 4.07
C LEU A 21 2.74 3.79 5.30
N LEU A 22 1.85 3.12 6.03
CA LEU A 22 2.18 2.38 7.25
C LEU A 22 1.88 0.90 7.07
N THR A 23 2.92 0.09 7.15
CA THR A 23 2.83 -1.38 7.09
C THR A 23 2.65 -1.97 8.47
N ARG A 24 1.70 -2.88 8.60
CA ARG A 24 1.43 -3.69 9.79
C ARG A 24 1.30 -5.15 9.37
N LEU A 25 1.40 -6.06 10.34
CA LEU A 25 1.36 -7.50 10.09
C LEU A 25 0.14 -7.98 9.29
N ILE A 26 -1.02 -7.31 9.43
CA ILE A 26 -2.29 -7.71 8.79
C ILE A 26 -2.91 -6.61 7.94
N SER A 27 -2.25 -5.46 7.80
CA SER A 27 -2.80 -4.35 7.03
C SER A 27 -1.75 -3.36 6.56
N ILE A 28 -2.04 -2.69 5.45
CA ILE A 28 -1.30 -1.53 4.98
C ILE A 28 -2.24 -0.34 5.00
N ARG A 29 -1.84 0.74 5.67
CA ARG A 29 -2.65 1.92 5.93
C ARG A 29 -2.03 3.14 5.26
N ALA A 30 -2.85 4.13 4.90
CA ALA A 30 -2.39 5.41 4.40
C ALA A 30 -2.89 6.50 5.32
N ILE A 31 -2.00 7.14 6.08
CA ILE A 31 -2.37 8.11 7.11
C ILE A 31 -2.17 9.52 6.55
N ASP A 32 -3.21 10.36 6.63
CA ASP A 32 -3.10 11.78 6.23
C ASP A 32 -2.09 12.52 7.12
N PHE A 33 -1.11 13.17 6.51
CA PHE A 33 -0.03 13.88 7.22
C PHE A 33 -0.50 15.20 7.87
N ASN A 34 -1.54 15.84 7.32
CA ASN A 34 -1.88 17.24 7.64
C ASN A 34 -3.01 17.39 8.67
N ARG A 35 -3.40 16.33 9.38
CA ARG A 35 -4.45 16.40 10.40
C ARG A 35 -3.99 15.74 11.69
N ASP A 36 -4.30 16.37 12.82
CA ASP A 36 -4.02 15.89 14.20
C ASP A 36 -4.79 14.62 14.60
N SER A 37 -5.27 13.83 13.65
CA SER A 37 -6.00 12.60 13.94
C SER A 37 -5.70 11.56 12.87
N ASN A 38 -5.66 10.29 13.30
CA ASN A 38 -5.38 9.05 12.54
C ASN A 38 -6.35 8.77 11.37
N ILE A 39 -6.71 9.79 10.60
CA ILE A 39 -7.63 9.76 9.48
C ILE A 39 -6.92 9.08 8.32
N GLU A 40 -7.59 8.10 7.77
CA GLU A 40 -7.12 7.34 6.61
C GLU A 40 -7.23 8.21 5.35
N ALA A 41 -6.11 8.44 4.68
CA ALA A 41 -6.06 9.02 3.34
C ALA A 41 -6.66 8.08 2.29
N ARG A 42 -6.61 6.76 2.52
CA ARG A 42 -7.13 5.71 1.64
C ARG A 42 -7.72 4.55 2.45
N PRO A 43 -8.68 3.79 1.90
CA PRO A 43 -9.12 2.54 2.53
C PRO A 43 -7.91 1.63 2.81
N PRO A 44 -7.83 0.99 4.01
CA PRO A 44 -6.72 0.12 4.33
C PRO A 44 -6.75 -1.12 3.44
N ILE A 45 -5.57 -1.58 3.04
CA ILE A 45 -5.43 -2.87 2.38
C ILE A 45 -5.36 -3.93 3.46
N VAL A 46 -6.37 -4.79 3.49
CA VAL A 46 -6.45 -5.95 4.37
C VAL A 46 -6.48 -7.18 3.47
N PRO A 47 -5.31 -7.82 3.25
CA PRO A 47 -5.26 -9.06 2.49
C PRO A 47 -5.97 -10.19 3.26
N ASP A 48 -5.95 -11.41 2.72
CA ASP A 48 -6.62 -12.55 3.37
C ASP A 48 -6.17 -12.68 4.84
N ARG A 49 -7.08 -13.14 5.73
CA ARG A 49 -6.89 -13.23 7.20
C ARG A 49 -5.64 -13.96 7.65
N GLN A 50 -5.03 -14.76 6.78
CA GLN A 50 -3.87 -15.54 7.06
C GLN A 50 -2.57 -14.85 6.61
N THR A 51 -2.62 -13.71 5.94
CA THR A 51 -1.42 -13.00 5.47
C THR A 51 -0.61 -12.44 6.64
N THR A 52 0.72 -12.53 6.55
CA THR A 52 1.65 -11.84 7.47
C THR A 52 2.56 -10.94 6.65
N ILE A 53 2.30 -9.64 6.67
CA ILE A 53 3.04 -8.64 5.90
C ILE A 53 4.31 -8.26 6.66
N LEU A 54 5.48 -8.42 6.04
CA LEU A 54 6.75 -7.98 6.63
C LEU A 54 7.19 -6.62 6.15
N ASP A 55 7.10 -6.38 4.84
CA ASP A 55 7.46 -5.10 4.26
C ASP A 55 6.65 -4.81 2.99
N SER A 56 6.68 -3.54 2.57
CA SER A 56 6.00 -3.05 1.38
C SER A 56 6.77 -1.93 0.68
N ALA A 57 6.62 -1.83 -0.63
CA ALA A 57 7.09 -0.71 -1.45
C ALA A 57 5.93 -0.08 -2.23
N PHE A 58 6.06 1.19 -2.61
CA PHE A 58 4.97 1.96 -3.21
C PHE A 58 5.33 2.60 -4.55
N ASP A 59 4.50 2.37 -5.58
CA ASP A 59 4.49 3.17 -6.80
C ASP A 59 3.48 4.31 -6.64
N TYR A 60 3.98 5.51 -6.36
CA TYR A 60 3.17 6.72 -6.23
C TYR A 60 2.39 7.06 -7.51
N ARG A 61 2.99 6.85 -8.69
CA ARG A 61 2.37 7.26 -9.96
C ARG A 61 1.18 6.38 -10.33
N GLN A 62 1.27 5.09 -10.02
CA GLN A 62 0.22 4.11 -10.33
C GLN A 62 -0.69 3.81 -9.14
N ASN A 63 -0.39 4.35 -7.96
CA ASN A 63 -1.11 4.09 -6.71
C ASN A 63 -1.16 2.58 -6.35
N ILE A 64 -0.02 1.91 -6.60
CA ILE A 64 0.16 0.47 -6.37
C ILE A 64 1.08 0.27 -5.17
N VAL A 65 0.67 -0.60 -4.26
CA VAL A 65 1.55 -1.15 -3.23
C VAL A 65 1.96 -2.56 -3.61
N TYR A 66 3.25 -2.83 -3.43
CA TYR A 66 3.82 -4.17 -3.45
C TYR A 66 4.12 -4.60 -2.03
N PHE A 67 3.77 -5.82 -1.64
CA PHE A 67 4.05 -6.29 -0.29
C PHE A 67 4.36 -7.78 -0.26
N TYR A 68 5.23 -8.18 0.67
CA TYR A 68 5.61 -9.58 0.86
C TYR A 68 4.78 -10.21 1.98
N SER A 69 4.19 -11.38 1.69
CA SER A 69 3.57 -12.24 2.71
C SER A 69 4.56 -13.30 3.16
N ALA A 70 4.99 -13.26 4.41
CA ALA A 70 5.86 -14.29 4.99
C ALA A 70 5.18 -15.66 5.06
N ARG A 71 3.88 -15.69 5.32
CA ARG A 71 3.14 -16.93 5.41
C ARG A 71 2.95 -17.59 4.05
N ASN A 72 2.59 -16.80 3.03
CA ASN A 72 2.36 -17.32 1.69
C ASN A 72 3.67 -17.43 0.88
N ARG A 73 4.77 -16.83 1.38
CA ARG A 73 6.07 -16.74 0.70
C ARG A 73 5.95 -16.21 -0.73
N MET A 74 5.20 -15.13 -0.89
CA MET A 74 4.89 -14.52 -2.18
C MET A 74 4.81 -13.00 -2.07
N ILE A 75 5.06 -12.32 -3.18
CA ILE A 75 4.88 -10.87 -3.31
C ILE A 75 3.54 -10.61 -4.00
N TYR A 76 2.79 -9.68 -3.44
CA TYR A 76 1.49 -9.25 -3.94
C TYR A 76 1.56 -7.80 -4.43
N SER A 77 0.70 -7.49 -5.38
CA SER A 77 0.40 -6.13 -5.85
C SER A 77 -1.05 -5.80 -5.50
N SER A 78 -1.31 -4.58 -5.07
CA SER A 78 -2.66 -4.12 -4.72
C SER A 78 -2.76 -2.62 -4.97
N THR A 79 -3.91 -2.15 -5.46
CA THR A 79 -4.17 -0.71 -5.53
C THR A 79 -4.63 -0.19 -4.17
N MET A 80 -4.30 1.06 -3.84
CA MET A 80 -4.79 1.71 -2.61
C MET A 80 -6.26 2.12 -2.66
N ASN A 81 -7.03 1.58 -3.62
CA ASN A 81 -8.47 1.81 -3.75
C ASN A 81 -9.31 0.69 -3.11
N GLY A 82 -8.67 -0.27 -2.43
CA GLY A 82 -9.33 -1.39 -1.77
C GLY A 82 -9.65 -2.56 -2.69
N GLU A 83 -8.98 -2.66 -3.84
CA GLU A 83 -9.09 -3.83 -4.72
C GLU A 83 -8.40 -5.05 -4.10
N LYS A 84 -8.73 -6.23 -4.62
CA LYS A 84 -8.10 -7.48 -4.18
C LYS A 84 -6.62 -7.51 -4.56
N SER A 85 -5.79 -7.93 -3.62
CA SER A 85 -4.37 -8.14 -3.86
C SER A 85 -4.12 -9.35 -4.75
N VAL A 86 -3.22 -9.20 -5.72
CA VAL A 86 -2.88 -10.21 -6.74
C VAL A 86 -1.41 -10.61 -6.59
N PRO A 87 -1.07 -11.92 -6.58
CA PRO A 87 0.33 -12.34 -6.54
C PRO A 87 1.05 -11.99 -7.84
N ILE A 88 2.28 -11.45 -7.74
CA ILE A 88 3.10 -11.07 -8.90
C ILE A 88 4.33 -11.98 -9.09
N THR A 89 4.59 -12.87 -8.13
CA THR A 89 5.64 -13.88 -8.23
C THR A 89 5.11 -15.14 -8.92
N THR A 90 5.85 -15.63 -9.93
CA THR A 90 5.51 -16.85 -10.67
C THR A 90 5.93 -18.14 -9.94
N SER A 91 6.94 -18.06 -9.07
CA SER A 91 7.36 -19.19 -8.23
C SER A 91 6.42 -19.35 -7.04
N LYS A 92 6.02 -20.60 -6.75
CA LYS A 92 5.17 -20.95 -5.60
C LYS A 92 5.85 -20.71 -4.25
N VAL A 93 7.18 -20.53 -4.22
CA VAL A 93 7.94 -20.32 -2.99
C VAL A 93 9.04 -19.29 -3.23
N PHE A 94 8.83 -18.08 -2.75
CA PHE A 94 9.84 -17.02 -2.75
C PHE A 94 10.73 -17.14 -1.50
N PRO A 95 12.03 -16.77 -1.57
CA PRO A 95 12.87 -16.61 -0.39
C PRO A 95 12.25 -15.64 0.63
N LEU A 96 12.71 -15.71 1.87
CA LEU A 96 12.30 -14.71 2.87
C LEU A 96 12.74 -13.33 2.40
N VAL A 97 11.80 -12.41 2.29
CA VAL A 97 12.06 -11.00 2.02
C VAL A 97 11.93 -10.23 3.32
N THR A 98 12.94 -9.42 3.60
CA THR A 98 13.09 -8.63 4.83
C THR A 98 12.94 -7.14 4.56
N ALA A 99 13.26 -6.68 3.35
CA ALA A 99 13.05 -5.31 2.91
C ALA A 99 12.69 -5.24 1.43
N MET A 100 11.94 -4.21 1.04
CA MET A 100 11.46 -3.96 -0.32
C MET A 100 11.60 -2.47 -0.67
N ALA A 101 12.03 -2.18 -1.90
CA ALA A 101 12.09 -0.82 -2.42
C ALA A 101 11.66 -0.79 -3.88
N TYR A 102 10.84 0.19 -4.25
CA TYR A 102 10.39 0.38 -5.63
C TYR A 102 11.07 1.58 -6.26
N ASP A 103 11.78 1.36 -7.37
CA ASP A 103 12.33 2.43 -8.19
C ASP A 103 11.31 2.83 -9.26
N TRP A 104 10.69 3.98 -9.04
CA TRP A 104 9.67 4.55 -9.91
C TRP A 104 10.22 5.06 -11.26
N TYR A 105 11.54 5.25 -11.40
CA TYR A 105 12.17 5.62 -12.66
C TYR A 105 12.39 4.39 -13.55
N SER A 106 13.11 3.39 -13.04
CA SER A 106 13.42 2.16 -13.81
C SER A 106 12.29 1.13 -13.82
N LYS A 107 11.26 1.30 -13.00
CA LYS A 107 10.12 0.37 -12.83
C LYS A 107 10.54 -0.98 -12.26
N LEU A 108 11.57 -0.98 -11.41
CA LEU A 108 12.12 -2.17 -10.78
C LEU A 108 11.73 -2.25 -9.29
N LEU A 109 11.45 -3.47 -8.85
CA LEU A 109 11.21 -3.79 -7.44
C LEU A 109 12.44 -4.54 -6.88
N TYR A 110 13.13 -3.90 -5.94
CA TYR A 110 14.31 -4.43 -5.26
C TYR A 110 13.92 -4.99 -3.90
N MET A 111 14.66 -6.01 -3.44
CA MET A 111 14.38 -6.71 -2.19
C MET A 111 15.61 -7.43 -1.63
N THR A 112 15.64 -7.63 -0.31
CA THR A 112 16.68 -8.38 0.42
C THR A 112 16.13 -9.53 1.23
#